data_AF-A0A1E1IUL5-F1
#
_entry.id   AF-A0A1E1IUL5-F1
#
_cell.length_a   1.000
_cell.length_b   1.000
_cell.length_c   1.000
_cell.angle_alpha   90.00
_cell.angle_beta   90.00
_cell.angle_gamma   90.00
#
_symmetry.space_group_name_H-M   'P 1'
#
loop_
_entity.id
_entity.type
_entity.pdbx_description
1 polymer ?
#
loop_
_entity_poly.entity_id
_entity_poly.type
_entity_poly.pdbx_seq_one_letter_code
_entity_poly.pdbx_strand_id
1 'polypeptide(L)'
;MSKQLCTSPPTDSAAVAEGSAIAAAGALDWSYVPLPPPTTFDYFTKRYFHQFSIRDCKKVKGNDCRILQHSNGLCVLCLDPNHELVRRCAAADAGVTVAKVEFFKGRTAIMPESIQVVGKKKKNALVFQNDTKVCSIVLSDMMEYTIPACVNGYVLELNAALLEHPWMVAVAPTAEGYLAVINPTSTADFSSYEKVWTATGGDAAGEDDD
;
A
#
# COMPACT_ATOMS: atom_id res chain seq x y z
N MET A 1 11.89 4.13 74.20
CA MET A 1 12.84 4.25 73.08
C MET A 1 12.08 3.83 71.83
N SER A 2 11.66 4.64 70.88
CA SER A 2 11.62 6.09 70.63
C SER A 2 10.39 6.25 69.71
N LYS A 3 9.37 7.04 70.06
CA LYS A 3 9.05 8.35 69.41
C LYS A 3 9.48 8.38 67.93
N GLN A 4 8.59 8.50 66.94
CA GLN A 4 7.72 9.68 66.64
C GLN A 4 6.66 9.22 65.61
N LEU A 5 5.33 9.35 65.80
CA LEU A 5 4.48 10.56 65.71
C LEU A 5 4.79 11.36 64.42
N CYS A 6 3.86 11.79 63.58
CA CYS A 6 2.41 11.77 63.49
C CYS A 6 2.12 12.50 62.16
N THR A 7 0.99 12.26 61.49
CA THR A 7 0.03 13.33 61.12
C THR A 7 -1.16 12.71 60.38
N SER A 8 -2.12 12.29 61.21
CA SER A 8 -3.56 12.57 61.21
C SER A 8 -4.43 12.61 59.93
N PRO A 9 -5.73 12.28 60.09
CA PRO A 9 -6.73 11.98 59.06
C PRO A 9 -7.69 13.22 58.91
N PRO A 10 -8.97 13.22 58.45
CA PRO A 10 -9.93 12.13 58.31
C PRO A 10 -10.69 12.00 56.99
N THR A 11 -11.26 10.80 56.89
CA THR A 11 -12.29 10.30 56.01
C THR A 11 -13.65 10.92 56.38
N ASP A 12 -14.36 11.43 55.37
CA ASP A 12 -15.83 11.58 55.28
C ASP A 12 -16.06 11.94 53.80
N SER A 13 -17.01 11.42 53.05
CA SER A 13 -18.17 10.58 53.29
C SER A 13 -18.69 10.16 51.91
N ALA A 14 -19.36 9.00 51.85
CA ALA A 14 -20.45 8.67 50.92
C ALA A 14 -20.17 8.77 49.40
N ALA A 15 -20.60 7.87 48.52
CA ALA A 15 -21.53 6.76 48.54
C ALA A 15 -21.62 6.31 47.07
N VAL A 16 -21.89 5.02 46.82
CA VAL A 16 -22.77 4.51 45.72
C VAL A 16 -22.28 4.80 44.28
N ALA A 17 -22.20 3.88 43.33
CA ALA A 17 -22.40 2.46 43.21
C ALA A 17 -21.90 2.08 41.79
N GLU A 18 -22.10 0.81 41.46
CA GLU A 18 -22.28 0.27 40.11
C GLU A 18 -21.06 -0.27 39.36
N GLY A 19 -21.17 -1.57 39.05
CA GLY A 19 -20.80 -2.05 37.72
C GLY A 19 -19.36 -2.49 37.54
N SER A 20 -18.93 -3.52 38.26
CA SER A 20 -17.80 -4.36 37.85
C SER A 20 -18.07 -5.00 36.49
N ALA A 21 -17.59 -4.38 35.42
CA ALA A 21 -17.48 -4.98 34.11
C ALA A 21 -16.28 -4.43 33.35
N ILE A 22 -15.07 -4.61 33.89
CA ILE A 22 -13.87 -4.62 33.06
C ILE A 22 -13.74 -6.04 32.52
N ALA A 23 -14.61 -6.36 31.55
CA ALA A 23 -14.44 -7.54 30.72
C ALA A 23 -13.12 -7.38 29.97
N ALA A 24 -12.31 -8.44 30.02
CA ALA A 24 -11.01 -8.54 29.41
C ALA A 24 -10.97 -7.82 28.05
N ALA A 25 -10.01 -6.91 27.89
CA ALA A 25 -9.60 -6.41 26.60
C ALA A 25 -9.15 -7.63 25.77
N GLY A 26 -10.10 -8.23 25.05
CA GLY A 26 -9.83 -9.21 24.03
C GLY A 26 -8.86 -8.57 23.07
N ALA A 27 -7.80 -9.30 22.73
CA ALA A 27 -6.84 -8.91 21.71
C ALA A 27 -7.63 -8.34 20.52
N LEU A 28 -7.46 -7.04 20.23
CA LEU A 28 -8.05 -6.46 19.04
C LEU A 28 -7.52 -7.27 17.86
N ASP A 29 -8.45 -7.93 17.18
CA ASP A 29 -8.22 -8.48 15.87
C ASP A 29 -7.94 -7.31 14.93
N TRP A 30 -6.67 -7.15 14.54
CA TRP A 30 -6.24 -6.18 13.53
C TRP A 30 -6.52 -6.66 12.10
N SER A 31 -7.40 -7.66 11.91
CA SER A 31 -7.84 -8.05 10.58
C SER A 31 -8.39 -6.84 9.84
N TYR A 32 -7.97 -6.71 8.59
CA TYR A 32 -8.34 -5.61 7.72
C TYR A 32 -9.86 -5.56 7.55
N VAL A 33 -10.50 -4.58 8.19
CA VAL A 33 -11.94 -4.32 8.01
C VAL A 33 -12.08 -3.27 6.91
N PRO A 34 -12.61 -3.63 5.71
CA PRO A 34 -12.86 -2.64 4.67
C PRO A 34 -13.96 -1.68 5.13
N LEU A 35 -13.54 -0.49 5.57
CA LEU A 35 -14.46 0.59 5.93
C LEU A 35 -14.95 1.31 4.66
N PRO A 36 -16.23 1.70 4.60
CA PRO A 36 -16.72 2.49 3.49
C PRO A 36 -15.97 3.84 3.45
N PRO A 37 -15.66 4.37 2.25
CA PRO A 37 -15.02 5.67 2.13
C PRO A 37 -15.84 6.76 2.83
N PRO A 38 -15.18 7.75 3.47
CA PRO A 38 -15.89 8.87 4.08
C PRO A 38 -16.74 9.60 3.05
N THR A 39 -17.97 9.96 3.43
CA THR A 39 -18.92 10.68 2.55
C THR A 39 -18.75 12.19 2.61
N THR A 40 -18.03 12.70 3.61
CA THR A 40 -17.89 14.14 3.88
C THR A 40 -16.69 14.75 3.16
N PHE A 41 -15.66 13.97 2.84
CA PHE A 41 -14.46 14.46 2.18
C PHE A 41 -13.86 13.39 1.26
N ASP A 42 -13.17 13.84 0.21
CA ASP A 42 -12.43 12.95 -0.66
C ASP A 42 -11.32 12.24 0.12
N TYR A 43 -11.29 10.91 0.02
CA TYR A 43 -10.21 10.11 0.59
C TYR A 43 -8.84 10.59 0.08
N PHE A 44 -7.79 10.47 0.89
CA PHE A 44 -6.49 11.09 0.59
C PHE A 44 -5.92 10.67 -0.78
N THR A 45 -6.20 9.43 -1.21
CA THR A 45 -5.79 8.92 -2.54
C THR A 45 -6.47 9.67 -3.67
N LYS A 46 -7.73 10.08 -3.52
CA LYS A 46 -8.44 10.91 -4.50
C LYS A 46 -8.03 12.37 -4.42
N ARG A 47 -7.70 12.83 -3.23
CA ARG A 47 -7.31 14.23 -3.02
C ARG A 47 -5.94 14.53 -3.60
N TYR A 48 -4.93 13.70 -3.34
CA TYR A 48 -3.52 14.04 -3.61
C TYR A 48 -2.85 13.20 -4.70
N PHE A 49 -3.54 12.18 -5.25
CA PHE A 49 -2.96 11.31 -6.28
C PHE A 49 -3.74 11.36 -7.58
N HIS A 50 -3.03 11.61 -8.68
CA HIS A 50 -3.50 11.31 -10.02
C HIS A 50 -3.40 9.80 -10.23
N GLN A 51 -4.46 9.21 -10.77
CA GLN A 51 -4.51 7.77 -11.01
C GLN A 51 -4.42 7.51 -12.50
N PHE A 52 -3.44 6.70 -12.89
CA PHE A 52 -3.26 6.23 -14.26
C PHE A 52 -3.48 4.72 -14.30
N SER A 53 -4.32 4.27 -15.22
CA SER A 53 -4.57 2.86 -15.48
C SER A 53 -3.80 2.42 -16.71
N ILE A 54 -3.19 1.24 -16.59
CA ILE A 54 -2.35 0.64 -17.61
C ILE A 54 -2.93 -0.74 -17.87
N ARG A 55 -3.58 -0.89 -19.02
CA ARG A 55 -4.22 -2.14 -19.41
C ARG A 55 -3.22 -3.09 -20.05
N ASP A 56 -3.44 -4.38 -19.85
CA ASP A 56 -2.69 -5.47 -20.50
C ASP A 56 -1.16 -5.30 -20.42
N CYS A 57 -0.64 -5.11 -19.21
CA CYS A 57 0.78 -4.97 -18.98
C CYS A 57 1.56 -6.17 -19.55
N LYS A 58 2.63 -5.89 -20.30
CA LYS A 58 3.40 -6.89 -21.07
C LYS A 58 2.59 -7.71 -22.08
N LYS A 59 1.48 -7.17 -22.61
CA LYS A 59 0.57 -7.87 -23.55
C LYS A 59 -0.06 -9.12 -22.95
N VAL A 60 -0.10 -9.22 -21.61
CA VAL A 60 -0.79 -10.29 -20.91
C VAL A 60 -2.20 -9.80 -20.64
N LYS A 61 -3.20 -10.52 -21.16
CA LYS A 61 -4.61 -10.13 -21.05
C LYS A 61 -5.04 -10.07 -19.58
N GLY A 62 -5.60 -8.94 -19.16
CA GLY A 62 -6.13 -8.73 -17.81
C GLY A 62 -5.06 -8.51 -16.74
N ASN A 63 -3.81 -8.26 -17.15
CA ASN A 63 -2.71 -7.83 -16.29
C ASN A 63 -2.72 -6.31 -16.13
N ASP A 64 -3.79 -5.78 -15.54
CA ASP A 64 -4.02 -4.34 -15.43
C ASP A 64 -3.31 -3.76 -14.20
N CYS A 65 -2.50 -2.73 -14.39
CA CYS A 65 -1.77 -2.06 -13.32
C CYS A 65 -2.25 -0.62 -13.15
N ARG A 66 -2.08 -0.10 -11.94
CA ARG A 66 -2.43 1.28 -11.62
C ARG A 66 -1.23 2.01 -11.04
N ILE A 67 -1.00 3.23 -11.53
CA ILE A 67 -0.02 4.16 -10.98
C ILE A 67 -0.76 5.28 -10.27
N LEU A 68 -0.41 5.50 -9.00
CA LEU A 68 -0.87 6.65 -8.22
C LEU A 68 0.28 7.67 -8.16
N GLN A 69 0.18 8.74 -8.92
CA GLN A 69 1.17 9.82 -8.90
C GLN A 69 0.75 10.88 -7.90
N HIS A 70 1.54 11.06 -6.85
CA HIS A 70 1.34 12.09 -5.85
C HIS A 70 1.81 13.46 -6.35
N SER A 71 1.29 14.54 -5.77
CA SER A 71 1.68 15.93 -6.08
C SER A 71 3.17 16.24 -5.92
N ASN A 72 3.88 15.51 -5.04
CA ASN A 72 5.34 15.61 -4.88
C ASN A 72 6.15 14.91 -5.98
N GLY A 73 5.48 14.35 -6.99
CA GLY A 73 6.09 13.63 -8.11
C GLY A 73 6.42 12.17 -7.83
N LEU A 74 6.20 11.62 -6.62
CA LEU A 74 6.36 10.19 -6.37
C LEU A 74 5.22 9.38 -6.99
N CYS A 75 5.54 8.20 -7.49
CA CYS A 75 4.59 7.26 -8.05
C CYS A 75 4.48 6.02 -7.16
N VAL A 76 3.26 5.60 -6.85
CA VAL A 76 2.99 4.32 -6.18
C VAL A 76 2.47 3.35 -7.24
N LEU A 77 3.14 2.21 -7.37
CA LEU A 77 2.73 1.11 -8.23
C LEU A 77 1.79 0.18 -7.47
N CYS A 78 0.61 -0.04 -8.04
CA CYS A 78 -0.46 -0.85 -7.50
C CYS A 78 -1.02 -1.78 -8.59
N LEU A 79 -1.73 -2.83 -8.18
CA LEU A 79 -2.61 -3.55 -9.10
C LEU A 79 -3.86 -2.73 -9.38
N ASP A 80 -4.43 -2.88 -10.58
CA ASP A 80 -5.74 -2.32 -10.86
C ASP A 80 -6.85 -3.17 -10.21
N PRO A 81 -7.91 -2.57 -9.63
CA PRO A 81 -9.07 -3.33 -9.16
C PRO A 81 -9.73 -4.22 -10.22
N ASN A 82 -9.58 -3.87 -11.51
CA ASN A 82 -10.09 -4.67 -12.63
C ASN A 82 -9.16 -5.83 -13.03
N HIS A 83 -7.95 -5.92 -12.46
CA HIS A 83 -6.99 -6.97 -12.77
C HIS A 83 -7.61 -8.37 -12.52
N GLU A 84 -7.32 -9.34 -13.39
CA GLU A 84 -7.88 -10.70 -13.34
C GLU A 84 -7.66 -11.38 -11.97
N LEU A 85 -6.43 -11.31 -11.44
CA LEU A 85 -6.10 -11.75 -10.07
C LEU A 85 -7.03 -11.17 -9.00
N VAL A 86 -7.25 -9.85 -8.99
CA VAL A 86 -8.09 -9.19 -7.98
C VAL A 86 -9.54 -9.67 -8.13
N ARG A 87 -10.03 -9.77 -9.36
CA ARG A 87 -11.38 -10.27 -9.65
C ARG A 87 -11.58 -11.72 -9.24
N ARG A 88 -10.59 -12.58 -9.47
CA ARG A 88 -10.64 -14.00 -9.07
C ARG A 88 -10.66 -14.16 -7.55
N CYS A 89 -9.84 -13.40 -6.84
CA CYS A 89 -9.79 -13.43 -5.38
C CYS A 89 -11.02 -12.77 -4.74
N ALA A 90 -11.62 -11.76 -5.38
CA ALA A 90 -12.82 -11.07 -4.89
C ALA A 90 -14.11 -11.86 -5.13
N ALA A 91 -14.13 -12.74 -6.15
CA ALA A 91 -15.26 -13.64 -6.38
C ALA A 91 -15.31 -14.67 -5.25
N ALA A 92 -16.23 -14.46 -4.30
CA ALA A 92 -16.44 -15.29 -3.11
C ALA A 92 -16.59 -16.80 -3.38
N ASP A 93 -16.89 -17.19 -4.62
CA ASP A 93 -17.10 -18.58 -5.05
C ASP A 93 -15.82 -19.32 -5.51
N ALA A 94 -14.70 -18.64 -5.75
CA ALA A 94 -13.56 -19.28 -6.43
C ALA A 94 -12.60 -20.04 -5.49
N GLY A 95 -12.55 -19.72 -4.19
CA GLY A 95 -11.57 -20.32 -3.26
C GLY A 95 -10.11 -20.07 -3.65
N VAL A 96 -9.85 -19.21 -4.64
CA VAL A 96 -8.51 -18.89 -5.13
C VAL A 96 -7.98 -17.74 -4.30
N THR A 97 -6.85 -17.98 -3.63
CA THR A 97 -6.16 -16.98 -2.82
C THR A 97 -4.77 -16.72 -3.38
N VAL A 98 -4.19 -15.57 -3.02
CA VAL A 98 -2.80 -15.30 -3.34
C VAL A 98 -1.91 -16.19 -2.46
N ALA A 99 -1.14 -17.07 -3.07
CA ALA A 99 -0.29 -18.03 -2.37
C ALA A 99 1.05 -17.40 -1.99
N LYS A 100 1.67 -16.67 -2.92
CA LYS A 100 3.00 -16.08 -2.71
C LYS A 100 3.20 -14.82 -3.55
N VAL A 101 3.91 -13.84 -3.00
CA VAL A 101 4.43 -12.69 -3.72
C VAL A 101 5.96 -12.71 -3.65
N GLU A 102 6.61 -12.56 -4.80
CA GLU A 102 8.07 -12.50 -4.89
C GLU A 102 8.51 -11.23 -5.61
N PHE A 103 9.54 -10.56 -5.09
CA PHE A 103 10.08 -9.35 -5.68
C PHE A 103 11.40 -9.60 -6.41
N PHE A 104 11.63 -8.86 -7.49
CA PHE A 104 12.76 -9.05 -8.39
C PHE A 104 13.48 -7.73 -8.68
N LYS A 105 14.81 -7.86 -8.84
CA LYS A 105 15.69 -6.85 -9.42
C LYS A 105 16.26 -7.44 -10.71
N GLY A 106 15.57 -7.20 -11.82
CA GLY A 106 15.93 -7.81 -13.10
C GLY A 106 15.75 -9.33 -13.06
N ARG A 107 16.86 -10.08 -13.04
CA ARG A 107 16.84 -11.56 -12.99
C ARG A 107 16.99 -12.14 -11.59
N THR A 108 17.28 -11.33 -10.58
CA THR A 108 17.56 -11.79 -9.22
C THR A 108 16.38 -11.49 -8.32
N ALA A 109 15.91 -12.48 -7.56
CA ALA A 109 14.93 -12.26 -6.51
C ALA A 109 15.57 -11.46 -5.35
N ILE A 110 14.86 -10.48 -4.83
CA ILE A 110 15.35 -9.60 -3.77
C ILE A 110 14.35 -9.53 -2.62
N MET A 111 14.86 -9.29 -1.42
CA MET A 111 14.03 -9.01 -0.26
C MET A 111 13.71 -7.50 -0.22
N PRO A 112 12.45 -7.10 -0.02
CA PRO A 112 12.06 -5.69 0.07
C PRO A 112 12.89 -4.88 1.07
N GLU A 113 13.21 -5.47 2.22
CA GLU A 113 14.00 -4.84 3.30
C GLU A 113 15.45 -4.50 2.91
N SER A 114 15.96 -5.13 1.85
CA SER A 114 17.33 -4.88 1.38
C SER A 114 17.50 -3.53 0.70
N ILE A 115 16.40 -2.83 0.38
CA ILE A 115 16.44 -1.52 -0.28
C ILE A 115 16.54 -0.44 0.79
N GLN A 116 17.76 0.05 1.00
CA GLN A 116 18.03 1.21 1.85
C GLN A 116 18.55 2.37 1.02
N VAL A 117 17.65 3.26 0.63
CA VAL A 117 18.00 4.45 -0.17
C VAL A 117 18.57 5.54 0.73
N VAL A 118 19.84 5.91 0.52
CA VAL A 118 20.54 6.86 1.39
C VAL A 118 20.94 8.14 0.64
N GLY A 119 20.63 9.29 1.26
CA GLY A 119 21.10 10.62 0.87
C GLY A 119 20.42 11.23 -0.36
N LYS A 120 20.69 12.52 -0.62
CA LYS A 120 20.10 13.30 -1.74
C LYS A 120 20.31 12.68 -3.13
N LYS A 121 21.39 11.90 -3.30
CA LYS A 121 21.71 11.21 -4.56
C LYS A 121 21.04 9.84 -4.69
N LYS A 122 20.10 9.48 -3.79
CA LYS A 122 19.39 8.20 -3.76
C LYS A 122 20.35 7.01 -3.88
N LYS A 123 21.45 7.04 -3.13
CA LYS A 123 22.46 5.96 -3.20
C LYS A 123 21.79 4.64 -2.79
N ASN A 124 22.09 3.57 -3.52
CA ASN A 124 21.50 2.22 -3.39
C ASN A 124 20.04 2.07 -3.82
N ALA A 125 19.39 3.10 -4.38
CA ALA A 125 18.08 2.93 -5.01
C ALA A 125 18.18 1.99 -6.22
N LEU A 126 17.15 1.16 -6.41
CA LEU A 126 17.05 0.31 -7.59
C LEU A 126 16.52 1.16 -8.75
N VAL A 127 17.16 1.05 -9.91
CA VAL A 127 16.66 1.70 -11.12
C VAL A 127 15.80 0.70 -11.87
N PHE A 128 14.52 1.00 -12.01
CA PHE A 128 13.60 0.23 -12.83
C PHE A 128 13.28 0.98 -14.12
N GLN A 129 13.18 0.21 -15.20
CA GLN A 129 12.64 0.65 -16.47
C GLN A 129 11.20 0.14 -16.60
N ASN A 130 10.39 0.74 -17.47
CA ASN A 130 8.98 0.40 -17.70
C ASN A 130 8.72 -1.11 -17.78
N ASP A 131 9.56 -1.87 -18.50
CA ASP A 131 9.39 -3.32 -18.71
C ASP A 131 10.06 -4.22 -17.66
N THR A 132 10.73 -3.63 -16.66
CA THR A 132 11.44 -4.39 -15.62
C THR A 132 10.44 -5.17 -14.78
N LYS A 133 10.66 -6.48 -14.60
CA LYS A 133 9.86 -7.31 -13.69
C LYS A 133 10.09 -6.85 -12.25
N VAL A 134 9.03 -6.39 -11.59
CA VAL A 134 9.07 -5.91 -10.20
C VAL A 134 8.66 -7.02 -9.26
N CYS A 135 7.51 -7.62 -9.50
CA CYS A 135 7.03 -8.74 -8.70
C CYS A 135 6.43 -9.84 -9.56
N SER A 136 6.42 -11.04 -9.00
CA SER A 136 5.58 -12.14 -9.45
C SER A 136 4.63 -12.49 -8.34
N ILE A 137 3.37 -12.68 -8.72
CA ILE A 137 2.30 -13.05 -7.80
C ILE A 137 1.79 -14.42 -8.24
N VAL A 138 1.90 -15.38 -7.35
CA VAL A 138 1.46 -16.76 -7.55
C VAL A 138 0.17 -16.99 -6.79
N LEU A 139 -0.86 -17.47 -7.46
CA LEU A 139 -2.13 -17.85 -6.84
C LEU A 139 -2.12 -19.33 -6.43
N SER A 140 -3.10 -19.74 -5.64
CA SER A 140 -3.29 -21.12 -5.20
C SER A 140 -3.60 -22.11 -6.35
N ASP A 141 -4.07 -21.61 -7.50
CA ASP A 141 -4.31 -22.39 -8.73
C ASP A 141 -3.03 -22.61 -9.56
N MET A 142 -1.86 -22.26 -9.02
CA MET A 142 -0.54 -22.26 -9.69
C MET A 142 -0.41 -21.27 -10.86
N MET A 143 -1.35 -20.33 -11.02
CA MET A 143 -1.21 -19.25 -12.00
C MET A 143 -0.24 -18.18 -11.47
N GLU A 144 0.66 -17.73 -12.34
CA GLU A 144 1.65 -16.70 -12.04
C GLU A 144 1.40 -15.43 -12.87
N TYR A 145 1.26 -14.29 -12.19
CA TYR A 145 1.17 -12.97 -12.81
C TYR A 145 2.46 -12.20 -12.56
N THR A 146 3.13 -11.82 -13.65
CA THR A 146 4.33 -10.99 -13.59
C THR A 146 3.96 -9.52 -13.79
N ILE A 147 4.29 -8.69 -12.81
CA ILE A 147 3.98 -7.26 -12.82
C ILE A 147 5.22 -6.46 -13.21
N PRO A 148 5.16 -5.64 -14.27
CA PRO A 148 6.24 -4.74 -14.64
C PRO A 148 6.22 -3.45 -13.81
N ALA A 149 7.30 -2.66 -13.88
CA ALA A 149 7.41 -1.43 -13.11
C ALA A 149 6.49 -0.32 -13.63
N CYS A 150 6.12 -0.38 -14.91
CA CYS A 150 5.26 0.57 -15.60
C CYS A 150 5.76 2.02 -15.64
N VAL A 151 6.83 2.36 -14.91
CA VAL A 151 7.41 3.69 -14.93
C VAL A 151 8.93 3.59 -14.80
N ASN A 152 9.63 4.47 -15.51
CA ASN A 152 11.07 4.60 -15.42
C ASN A 152 11.40 5.41 -14.17
N GLY A 153 12.19 4.86 -13.25
CA GLY A 153 12.48 5.56 -12.01
C GLY A 153 13.36 4.81 -11.01
N TYR A 154 13.57 5.48 -9.88
CA TYR A 154 14.26 4.95 -8.73
C TYR A 154 13.25 4.37 -7.74
N VAL A 155 13.29 3.06 -7.53
CA VAL A 155 12.50 2.40 -6.48
C VAL A 155 13.07 2.82 -5.14
N LEU A 156 12.20 3.43 -4.34
CA LEU A 156 12.50 3.85 -2.98
C LEU A 156 12.14 2.74 -1.99
N GLU A 157 11.05 2.03 -2.27
CA GLU A 157 10.47 1.06 -1.35
C GLU A 157 9.73 -0.04 -2.12
N LEU A 158 9.79 -1.26 -1.62
CA LEU A 158 8.92 -2.37 -2.00
C LEU A 158 8.13 -2.79 -0.76
N ASN A 159 6.89 -3.22 -0.95
CA ASN A 159 6.03 -3.57 0.17
C ASN A 159 6.45 -4.91 0.80
N ALA A 160 7.14 -4.85 1.93
CA ALA A 160 7.57 -6.02 2.69
C ALA A 160 6.40 -6.81 3.28
N ALA A 161 5.28 -6.15 3.61
CA ALA A 161 4.12 -6.79 4.20
C ALA A 161 3.51 -7.86 3.28
N LEU A 162 3.71 -7.76 1.95
CA LEU A 162 3.21 -8.74 1.00
C LEU A 162 3.91 -10.11 1.09
N LEU A 163 5.09 -10.20 1.72
CA LEU A 163 5.75 -11.48 1.99
C LEU A 163 5.02 -12.25 3.10
N GLU A 164 4.53 -11.54 4.11
CA GLU A 164 3.82 -12.12 5.26
C GLU A 164 2.32 -12.25 4.98
N HIS A 165 1.75 -11.29 4.26
CA HIS A 165 0.32 -11.12 4.02
C HIS A 165 0.02 -10.90 2.53
N PRO A 166 0.21 -11.93 1.67
CA PRO A 166 0.03 -11.79 0.21
C PRO A 166 -1.43 -11.50 -0.21
N TRP A 167 -2.40 -11.83 0.65
CA TRP A 167 -3.83 -11.58 0.41
C TRP A 167 -4.18 -10.09 0.30
N MET A 168 -3.36 -9.19 0.88
CA MET A 168 -3.59 -7.74 0.85
C MET A 168 -3.59 -7.18 -0.57
N VAL A 169 -2.81 -7.78 -1.47
CA VAL A 169 -2.78 -7.41 -2.90
C VAL A 169 -4.15 -7.54 -3.56
N ALA A 170 -4.94 -8.52 -3.14
CA ALA A 170 -6.29 -8.74 -3.68
C ALA A 170 -7.34 -7.90 -2.96
N VAL A 171 -7.23 -7.77 -1.63
CA VAL A 171 -8.25 -7.10 -0.80
C VAL A 171 -8.15 -5.58 -0.90
N ALA A 172 -6.94 -5.04 -0.97
CA ALA A 172 -6.66 -3.60 -0.89
C ALA A 172 -5.61 -3.14 -1.93
N PRO A 173 -5.79 -3.42 -3.24
CA PRO A 173 -4.74 -3.25 -4.26
C PRO A 173 -4.20 -1.81 -4.38
N THR A 174 -5.03 -0.81 -4.11
CA THR A 174 -4.70 0.63 -4.24
C THR A 174 -4.35 1.29 -2.91
N ALA A 175 -4.38 0.55 -1.81
CA ALA A 175 -4.07 1.05 -0.47
C ALA A 175 -2.91 0.24 0.11
N GLU A 176 -3.17 -0.62 1.09
CA GLU A 176 -2.12 -1.39 1.79
C GLU A 176 -1.47 -2.47 0.91
N GLY A 177 -2.14 -2.90 -0.16
CA GLY A 177 -1.66 -3.85 -1.15
C GLY A 177 -0.80 -3.25 -2.25
N TYR A 178 -0.24 -2.04 -2.08
CA TYR A 178 0.69 -1.45 -3.03
C TYR A 178 1.93 -2.33 -3.22
N LEU A 179 2.56 -2.25 -4.39
CA LEU A 179 3.69 -3.10 -4.76
C LEU A 179 5.03 -2.37 -4.53
N ALA A 180 5.12 -1.13 -4.98
CA ALA A 180 6.35 -0.35 -4.95
C ALA A 180 6.10 1.16 -4.88
N VAL A 181 7.02 1.88 -4.26
CA VAL A 181 7.11 3.35 -4.34
C VAL A 181 8.30 3.70 -5.23
N ILE A 182 8.02 4.41 -6.31
CA ILE A 182 8.97 4.75 -7.37
C ILE A 182 9.05 6.26 -7.50
N ASN A 183 10.27 6.78 -7.54
CA ASN A 183 10.53 8.16 -7.88
C ASN A 183 10.87 8.25 -9.37
N PRO A 184 9.96 8.77 -10.22
CA PRO A 184 10.13 8.80 -11.65
C PRO A 184 11.33 9.67 -12.05
N THR A 185 12.00 9.26 -13.13
CA THR A 185 13.02 10.09 -13.78
C THR A 185 12.36 11.01 -14.81
N SER A 186 13.10 12.00 -15.33
CA SER A 186 12.63 12.86 -16.43
C SER A 186 12.31 12.11 -17.72
N THR A 187 12.70 10.84 -17.80
CA THR A 187 12.40 9.92 -18.91
C THR A 187 11.16 9.05 -18.66
N ALA A 188 10.43 9.30 -17.57
CA ALA A 188 9.14 8.67 -17.33
C ALA A 188 8.12 9.26 -18.30
N ASP A 189 7.47 8.40 -19.07
CA ASP A 189 6.40 8.79 -19.98
C ASP A 189 5.08 8.24 -19.46
N PHE A 190 4.13 9.13 -19.19
CA PHE A 190 2.78 8.79 -18.74
C PHE A 190 1.73 8.98 -19.85
N SER A 191 2.14 9.46 -21.03
CA SER A 191 1.24 9.83 -22.13
C SER A 191 0.46 8.64 -22.70
N SER A 192 1.01 7.44 -22.55
CA SER A 192 0.39 6.19 -23.01
C SER A 192 -0.64 5.62 -22.03
N TYR A 193 -0.77 6.20 -20.84
CA TYR A 193 -1.64 5.66 -19.78
C TYR A 193 -2.98 6.38 -19.72
N GLU A 194 -4.03 5.63 -19.38
CA GLU A 194 -5.37 6.18 -19.24
C GLU A 194 -5.47 6.91 -17.89
N LYS A 195 -5.64 8.24 -17.92
CA LYS A 195 -5.85 9.03 -16.69
C LYS A 195 -7.26 8.76 -16.16
N VAL A 196 -7.35 7.92 -15.12
CA VAL A 196 -8.62 7.51 -14.48
C VAL A 196 -9.14 8.57 -13.53
N TRP A 197 -8.22 9.25 -12.84
CA TRP A 197 -8.58 10.25 -11.83
C TRP A 197 -7.56 11.37 -11.78
N THR A 198 -8.06 12.59 -11.65
CA THR A 198 -7.25 13.78 -11.41
C THR A 198 -7.41 14.19 -9.96
N ALA A 199 -6.29 14.37 -9.26
CA ALA A 199 -6.26 14.81 -7.87
C ALA A 199 -7.08 16.10 -7.68
N THR A 200 -7.92 16.14 -6.65
CA THR A 200 -8.77 17.32 -6.35
C THR A 200 -8.08 18.33 -5.44
N GLY A 201 -6.86 18.07 -4.98
CA GLY A 201 -6.09 18.97 -4.14
C GLY A 201 -4.57 18.74 -4.15
N GLY A 202 -3.83 19.82 -3.92
CA GLY A 202 -2.38 19.85 -4.06
C GLY A 202 -1.99 20.18 -5.51
N ASP A 203 -1.12 21.17 -5.68
CA ASP A 203 -0.63 21.53 -7.01
C ASP A 203 0.20 20.38 -7.57
N ALA A 204 -0.14 19.89 -8.76
CA ALA A 204 0.63 18.84 -9.42
C ALA A 204 1.99 19.40 -9.83
N ALA A 205 3.08 18.84 -9.31
CA ALA A 205 4.41 19.19 -9.79
C ALA A 205 4.56 18.71 -11.26
N GLY A 206 4.39 19.61 -12.22
CA GLY A 206 4.61 19.36 -13.65
C GLY A 206 3.55 19.86 -14.63
N GLU A 207 2.48 20.50 -14.16
CA GLU A 207 1.58 21.29 -15.03
C GLU A 207 2.10 22.73 -15.11
N ASP A 208 3.29 22.91 -15.70
CA ASP A 208 3.64 24.20 -16.29
C ASP A 208 3.03 24.17 -17.71
N ASP A 209 1.83 24.75 -17.85
CA ASP A 209 1.22 25.04 -19.15
C ASP A 209 2.16 25.99 -19.94
N ASP A 210 2.64 25.53 -21.11
CA ASP A 210 3.27 26.36 -22.15
C ASP A 210 2.25 27.30 -22.82
#